data_AF-Q8CD91-F1
#
_entry.id   AF-Q8CD91-F1
#
_cell.length_a   1.000
_cell.length_b   1.000
_cell.length_c   1.000
_cell.angle_alpha   90.00
_cell.angle_beta   90.00
_cell.angle_gamma   90.00
#
_symmetry.space_group_name_H-M   'P 1'
#
loop_
_entity.id
_entity.type
_entity.pdbx_description
1 polymer ?
#
loop_
_entity_poly.entity_id
_entity_poly.type
_entity_poly.pdbx_seq_one_letter_code
_entity_poly.pdbx_strand_id
1 'polypeptide(L)'
;MLPPQLCWLPLLAALLPPVPAQKFSALTFLRVDQDKDRDCSLDCPSSPQKPLCASDGRTFLSRCEFQRAKCKDPQLEIAHRGNCKDVSRCVAERKYTQEQARKEFQQVFIPECNDDGTYSQVQCHSYTGYCWCVTPNGRPISGTAVAHKTPRCPGSINEKVPQREGAGKADDAAAPALETQPQGDEEDIASRYPTLWTEQVKSRQNKTNKNSASSCDQEHQSALEEAKQPKNDNVVIPECAHGGLYKPVQCHPSTGYCWCVLVDTGRPIPGTSTRYEQPKCDNTARAHPAKARDLYKNRPLQGCPGAKKHEFLTSVLDALSTDMVHAVSDPSSSSGRLSEPDPSHTLEERVVHWYFKLLDKNSSGDIGKKEIKPFKRFLRKKSKPKKCVKKFVEYCDMNNDKSITVQELMGCLGVTREEGKANTRKRHTPRGNAESSSSNRQPRKQG
;
A
#
# COMPACT_ATOMS: atom_id res chain seq x y z
N MET A 1 20.22 -43.75 -51.57
CA MET A 1 21.68 -43.88 -51.37
C MET A 1 21.93 -43.82 -49.87
N LEU A 2 22.57 -44.88 -49.36
CA LEU A 2 22.69 -45.35 -47.98
C LEU A 2 23.11 -44.30 -46.91
N PRO A 3 22.61 -44.43 -45.66
CA PRO A 3 23.33 -44.09 -44.43
C PRO A 3 24.09 -45.32 -43.89
N PRO A 4 25.06 -45.13 -42.96
CA PRO A 4 25.31 -46.18 -41.96
C PRO A 4 25.64 -45.59 -40.56
N GLN A 5 25.05 -46.13 -39.48
CA GLN A 5 25.67 -47.06 -38.51
C GLN A 5 26.24 -46.34 -37.27
N LEU A 6 26.26 -46.81 -36.02
CA LEU A 6 25.84 -48.01 -35.26
C LEU A 6 25.80 -47.52 -33.77
N CYS A 7 24.83 -47.79 -32.88
CA CYS A 7 24.26 -49.04 -32.35
C CYS A 7 24.91 -49.49 -31.00
N TRP A 8 24.04 -50.01 -30.11
CA TRP A 8 24.25 -50.91 -28.94
C TRP A 8 24.33 -50.33 -27.49
N LEU A 9 23.18 -50.49 -26.79
CA LEU A 9 22.87 -50.63 -25.34
C LEU A 9 23.66 -51.78 -24.63
N PRO A 10 23.43 -52.20 -23.33
CA PRO A 10 22.46 -51.80 -22.28
C PRO A 10 23.01 -51.73 -20.81
N LEU A 11 22.10 -51.38 -19.89
CA LEU A 11 21.97 -51.71 -18.44
C LEU A 11 23.17 -52.30 -17.67
N LEU A 12 23.54 -51.63 -16.56
CA LEU A 12 23.93 -52.30 -15.32
C LEU A 12 23.58 -51.44 -14.10
N ALA A 13 22.62 -51.95 -13.31
CA ALA A 13 22.23 -51.48 -12.00
C ALA A 13 23.19 -52.02 -10.94
N ALA A 14 23.61 -51.19 -9.98
CA ALA A 14 24.05 -51.67 -8.66
C ALA A 14 24.17 -50.52 -7.64
N LEU A 15 23.20 -50.49 -6.72
CA LEU A 15 23.41 -50.49 -5.26
C LEU A 15 24.28 -49.38 -4.66
N LEU A 16 23.66 -48.27 -4.23
CA LEU A 16 24.10 -47.50 -3.06
C LEU A 16 22.88 -47.05 -2.22
N PRO A 17 22.97 -47.15 -0.88
CA PRO A 17 21.82 -47.06 0.04
C PRO A 17 21.37 -45.61 0.30
N PRO A 18 20.12 -45.39 0.77
CA PRO A 18 19.63 -44.05 1.10
C PRO A 18 20.23 -43.58 2.43
N VAL A 19 20.99 -42.49 2.39
CA VAL A 19 21.47 -41.77 3.58
C VAL A 19 20.28 -41.09 4.26
N PRO A 20 20.14 -41.14 5.60
CA PRO A 20 18.99 -40.56 6.29
C PRO A 20 19.11 -39.03 6.29
N ALA A 21 18.32 -38.36 5.43
CA ALA A 21 18.18 -36.92 5.47
C ALA A 21 17.49 -36.52 6.78
N GLN A 22 18.24 -35.81 7.62
CA GLN A 22 17.82 -35.30 8.92
C GLN A 22 16.55 -34.46 8.79
N LYS A 23 15.62 -34.69 9.71
CA LYS A 23 14.38 -33.93 9.92
C LYS A 23 14.73 -32.48 10.23
N PHE A 24 14.82 -31.62 9.22
CA PHE A 24 14.81 -30.17 9.43
C PHE A 24 13.37 -29.67 9.36
N SER A 25 12.88 -29.25 10.52
CA SER A 25 11.59 -28.62 10.74
C SER A 25 11.45 -27.38 9.84
N ALA A 26 10.47 -27.37 8.94
CA ALA A 26 10.19 -26.28 7.99
C ALA A 26 9.58 -25.01 8.65
N LEU A 27 9.97 -24.72 9.91
CA LEU A 27 9.57 -23.53 10.70
C LEU A 27 10.65 -22.44 10.77
N THR A 28 11.62 -22.41 9.85
CA THR A 28 12.80 -21.52 10.00
C THR A 28 13.13 -20.58 8.82
N PHE A 29 12.32 -20.54 7.76
CA PHE A 29 12.57 -19.63 6.63
C PHE A 29 11.68 -18.37 6.64
N LEU A 30 11.71 -17.61 7.76
CA LEU A 30 11.42 -16.16 7.85
C LEU A 30 12.06 -15.58 9.14
N ARG A 31 13.34 -15.93 9.37
CA ARG A 31 14.26 -15.30 10.33
C ARG A 31 15.57 -14.97 9.60
N VAL A 32 15.54 -13.91 8.79
CA VAL A 32 16.70 -13.33 8.09
C VAL A 32 16.35 -11.83 8.02
N ASP A 33 16.77 -10.93 8.91
CA ASP A 33 18.16 -10.50 9.13
C ASP A 33 18.42 -9.93 10.55
N GLN A 34 17.44 -9.94 11.49
CA GLN A 34 17.61 -9.25 12.78
C GLN A 34 18.58 -9.92 13.78
N ASP A 35 18.91 -11.19 13.60
CA ASP A 35 19.88 -11.88 14.49
C ASP A 35 21.35 -11.64 14.08
N LYS A 36 21.63 -11.09 12.89
CA LYS A 36 23.00 -10.74 12.48
C LYS A 36 23.47 -9.38 12.98
N ASP A 37 22.53 -8.50 13.33
CA ASP A 37 22.81 -7.20 13.93
C ASP A 37 23.35 -7.30 15.37
N ARG A 38 23.21 -8.46 16.02
CA ARG A 38 23.59 -8.64 17.43
C ARG A 38 25.08 -8.81 17.68
N ASP A 39 25.86 -9.27 16.70
CA ASP A 39 27.32 -9.48 16.85
C ASP A 39 28.17 -8.31 16.33
N CYS A 40 27.56 -7.32 15.67
CA CYS A 40 28.27 -6.17 15.08
C CYS A 40 28.09 -4.86 15.86
N SER A 41 27.63 -4.93 17.11
CA SER A 41 27.38 -3.76 17.96
C SER A 41 28.69 -3.23 18.58
N LEU A 42 29.58 -2.70 17.74
CA LEU A 42 30.79 -2.01 18.18
C LEU A 42 30.42 -0.62 18.70
N ASP A 43 30.34 -0.40 20.01
CA ASP A 43 30.18 0.94 20.58
C ASP A 43 31.40 1.80 20.27
N CYS A 44 31.20 2.76 19.37
CA CYS A 44 32.22 3.70 18.96
C CYS A 44 32.19 4.90 19.90
N PRO A 45 33.14 5.07 20.82
CA PRO A 45 33.28 6.32 21.54
C PRO A 45 33.53 7.44 20.52
N SER A 46 33.04 8.64 20.82
CA SER A 46 33.18 9.86 20.01
C SER A 46 34.66 10.19 19.75
N SER A 47 35.24 9.47 18.80
CA SER A 47 36.62 9.62 18.35
C SER A 47 36.72 10.84 17.46
N PRO A 48 37.91 11.46 17.33
CA PRO A 48 38.10 12.63 16.48
C PRO A 48 37.54 12.36 15.08
N GLN A 49 36.60 13.20 14.64
CA GLN A 49 35.88 13.07 13.37
C GLN A 49 36.87 13.13 12.20
N LYS A 50 37.26 11.95 11.72
CA LYS A 50 38.07 11.77 10.52
C LYS A 50 37.18 11.05 9.52
N PRO A 51 36.40 11.79 8.70
CA PRO A 51 35.45 11.18 7.79
C PRO A 51 36.16 10.30 6.77
N LEU A 52 35.51 9.22 6.37
CA LEU A 52 35.99 8.25 5.40
C LEU A 52 34.87 7.97 4.41
N CYS A 53 35.20 7.97 3.12
CA CYS A 53 34.28 7.53 2.08
C CYS A 53 34.43 6.02 1.89
N ALA A 54 33.33 5.29 1.97
CA ALA A 54 33.31 3.86 1.70
C ALA A 54 33.03 3.54 0.22
N SER A 55 33.26 2.29 -0.17
CA SER A 55 33.03 1.78 -1.53
C SER A 55 31.57 1.86 -1.98
N ASP A 56 30.63 1.95 -1.03
CA ASP A 56 29.19 2.14 -1.27
C ASP A 56 28.78 3.62 -1.47
N GLY A 57 29.74 4.55 -1.42
CA GLY A 57 29.47 5.99 -1.52
C GLY A 57 28.92 6.62 -0.24
N ARG A 58 28.86 5.88 0.89
CA ARG A 58 28.50 6.46 2.19
C ARG A 58 29.71 7.05 2.89
N THR A 59 29.52 8.21 3.50
CA THR A 59 30.52 8.83 4.37
C THR A 59 30.35 8.31 5.80
N PHE A 60 31.38 7.70 6.35
CA PHE A 60 31.47 7.31 7.76
C PHE A 60 32.25 8.38 8.53
N LEU A 61 31.75 8.83 9.67
CA LEU A 61 32.33 9.96 10.42
C LEU A 61 33.61 9.55 11.18
N SER A 62 33.77 8.26 11.42
CA SER A 62 34.95 7.68 12.03
C SER A 62 35.30 6.32 11.45
N ARG A 63 36.54 5.89 11.66
CA ARG A 63 36.97 4.54 11.30
C ARG A 63 36.22 3.45 12.08
N CYS A 64 35.75 3.76 13.29
CA CYS A 64 34.97 2.82 14.08
C CYS A 64 33.57 2.60 13.47
N GLU A 65 32.89 3.66 13.02
CA GLU A 65 31.61 3.52 12.32
C GLU A 65 31.75 2.72 11.02
N PHE A 66 32.83 2.95 10.27
CA PHE A 66 33.16 2.14 9.10
C PHE A 66 33.36 0.66 9.47
N GLN A 67 34.06 0.35 10.56
CA GLN A 67 34.24 -1.04 11.03
C GLN A 67 32.92 -1.69 11.44
N ARG A 68 32.03 -0.93 12.11
CA ARG A 68 30.68 -1.38 12.46
C ARG A 68 29.89 -1.74 11.20
N ALA A 69 29.97 -0.92 10.15
CA ALA A 69 29.31 -1.21 8.88
C ALA A 69 29.98 -2.36 8.11
N LYS A 70 31.31 -2.46 8.13
CA LYS A 70 32.06 -3.58 7.52
C LYS A 70 31.77 -4.92 8.18
N CYS A 71 31.43 -4.92 9.47
CA CYS A 71 30.95 -6.12 10.16
C CYS A 71 29.61 -6.60 9.58
N LYS A 72 28.73 -5.67 9.20
CA LYS A 72 27.43 -5.99 8.57
C LYS A 72 27.58 -6.36 7.09
N ASP A 73 28.43 -5.63 6.37
CA ASP A 73 28.76 -5.86 4.96
C ASP A 73 30.27 -6.10 4.79
N PRO A 74 30.72 -7.37 4.74
CA PRO A 74 32.13 -7.71 4.56
C PRO A 74 32.76 -7.19 3.27
N GLN A 75 31.96 -6.83 2.25
CA GLN A 75 32.45 -6.28 0.97
C GLN A 75 32.77 -4.78 1.05
N LEU A 76 32.49 -4.13 2.19
CA LEU A 76 32.72 -2.71 2.38
C LEU A 76 34.23 -2.40 2.51
N GLU A 77 34.72 -1.52 1.62
CA GLU A 77 36.09 -1.04 1.60
C GLU A 77 36.14 0.50 1.73
N ILE A 78 37.30 1.04 2.11
CA ILE A 78 37.47 2.50 2.20
C ILE A 78 37.91 2.99 0.81
N ALA A 79 37.07 3.77 0.15
CA ALA A 79 37.38 4.38 -1.14
C ALA A 79 38.45 5.47 -0.99
N HIS A 80 38.27 6.41 -0.07
CA HIS A 80 39.27 7.43 0.26
C HIS A 80 39.03 8.08 1.64
N ARG A 81 40.03 8.80 2.16
CA ARG A 81 39.88 9.63 3.36
C ARG A 81 39.14 10.93 3.01
N GLY A 82 38.32 11.44 3.93
CA GLY A 82 37.42 12.57 3.72
C GLY A 82 35.98 12.14 3.47
N ASN A 83 35.08 13.12 3.40
CA ASN A 83 33.71 12.89 2.97
C ASN A 83 33.71 12.35 1.54
N CYS A 84 32.79 11.45 1.23
CA CYS A 84 32.51 11.17 -0.17
C CYS A 84 32.22 12.50 -0.85
N LYS A 85 32.85 12.72 -2.01
CA LYS A 85 32.33 13.73 -2.94
C LYS A 85 30.86 13.35 -3.15
N ASP A 86 29.96 14.32 -3.23
CA ASP A 86 28.57 14.08 -3.62
C ASP A 86 28.57 13.55 -5.06
N VAL A 87 28.98 12.28 -5.22
CA VAL A 87 28.77 11.50 -6.40
C VAL A 87 27.29 11.24 -6.34
N SER A 88 26.58 11.91 -7.23
CA SER A 88 25.15 11.79 -7.29
C SER A 88 24.74 10.33 -7.37
N ARG A 89 23.61 10.01 -6.74
CA ARG A 89 23.08 8.64 -6.66
C ARG A 89 23.06 7.94 -8.02
N CYS A 90 22.68 8.68 -9.06
CA CYS A 90 22.66 8.16 -10.42
C CYS A 90 24.06 7.79 -10.93
N VAL A 91 25.08 8.63 -10.73
CA VAL A 91 26.44 8.37 -11.21
C VAL A 91 27.06 7.16 -10.50
N ALA A 92 26.81 7.00 -9.20
CA ALA A 92 27.24 5.82 -8.45
C ALA A 92 26.56 4.53 -8.97
N GLU A 93 25.24 4.56 -9.17
CA GLU A 93 24.48 3.43 -9.72
C GLU A 93 24.89 3.09 -11.16
N ARG A 94 25.11 4.11 -12.00
CA ARG A 94 25.60 3.94 -13.37
C ARG A 94 26.97 3.27 -13.41
N LYS A 95 27.91 3.69 -12.56
CA LYS A 95 29.25 3.07 -12.49
C LYS A 95 29.16 1.59 -12.09
N TYR A 96 28.40 1.28 -11.05
CA TYR A 96 28.19 -0.08 -10.58
C TYR A 96 27.53 -0.97 -11.65
N THR A 97 26.43 -0.52 -12.25
CA THR A 97 25.71 -1.26 -13.29
C THR A 97 26.53 -1.43 -14.57
N GLN A 98 27.34 -0.44 -14.94
CA GLN A 98 28.25 -0.54 -16.09
C GLN A 98 29.37 -1.56 -15.86
N GLU A 99 29.93 -1.64 -14.64
CA GLU A 99 30.90 -2.68 -14.29
C GLU A 99 30.29 -4.09 -14.32
N GLN A 100 29.02 -4.24 -13.89
CA GLN A 100 28.27 -5.50 -14.01
C GLN A 100 27.99 -5.86 -15.47
N ALA A 101 27.57 -4.90 -16.30
CA ALA A 101 27.33 -5.11 -17.72
C ALA A 101 28.57 -5.55 -18.50
N ARG A 102 29.78 -5.18 -18.04
CA ARG A 102 31.05 -5.66 -18.61
C ARG A 102 31.38 -7.10 -18.22
N LYS A 103 30.85 -7.61 -17.12
CA LYS A 103 31.14 -8.97 -16.61
C LYS A 103 30.14 -10.02 -17.09
N GLU A 104 28.85 -9.69 -17.18
CA GLU A 104 27.77 -10.71 -17.21
C GLU A 104 26.63 -10.39 -18.22
N PHE A 105 26.96 -9.98 -19.45
CA PHE A 105 26.03 -9.84 -20.59
C PHE A 105 25.11 -8.59 -20.62
N GLN A 106 24.72 -8.25 -21.85
CA GLN A 106 24.07 -7.00 -22.30
C GLN A 106 22.64 -6.75 -21.76
N GLN A 107 22.16 -7.55 -20.81
CA GLN A 107 20.79 -7.47 -20.28
C GLN A 107 20.65 -6.56 -19.05
N VAL A 108 21.72 -5.91 -18.61
CA VAL A 108 21.72 -5.02 -17.44
C VAL A 108 21.22 -3.62 -17.82
N PHE A 109 20.26 -3.10 -17.06
CA PHE A 109 19.83 -1.70 -17.14
C PHE A 109 20.92 -0.78 -16.59
N ILE A 110 21.35 0.18 -17.40
CA ILE A 110 22.30 1.22 -17.01
C ILE A 110 21.54 2.54 -16.96
N PRO A 111 21.39 3.19 -15.79
CA PRO A 111 20.66 4.44 -15.70
C PRO A 111 21.40 5.57 -16.41
N GLU A 112 20.63 6.42 -17.06
CA GLU A 112 21.11 7.68 -17.65
C GLU A 112 21.02 8.80 -16.63
N CYS A 113 22.06 9.62 -16.55
CA CYS A 113 22.20 10.70 -15.57
C CYS A 113 22.39 12.03 -16.28
N ASN A 114 21.81 13.09 -15.72
CA ASN A 114 22.06 14.46 -16.12
C ASN A 114 23.40 14.97 -15.55
N ASP A 115 23.92 16.09 -16.06
CA ASP A 115 25.19 16.69 -15.63
C ASP A 115 25.18 17.18 -14.17
N ASP A 116 24.01 17.52 -13.64
CA ASP A 116 23.80 17.84 -12.22
C ASP A 116 23.82 16.60 -11.31
N GLY A 117 23.88 15.41 -11.92
CA GLY A 117 23.88 14.13 -11.27
C GLY A 117 22.50 13.54 -10.94
N THR A 118 21.41 14.25 -11.25
CA THR A 118 20.06 13.67 -11.14
C THR A 118 19.83 12.61 -12.22
N TYR A 119 18.81 11.76 -12.06
CA TYR A 119 18.44 10.81 -13.11
C TYR A 119 17.83 11.57 -14.30
N SER A 120 18.20 11.19 -15.52
CA SER A 120 17.54 11.73 -16.71
C SER A 120 16.04 11.41 -16.65
N GLN A 121 15.20 12.37 -17.06
CA GLN A 121 13.75 12.25 -16.88
C GLN A 121 13.18 11.02 -17.59
N VAL A 122 13.80 10.58 -18.69
CA VAL A 122 13.47 9.36 -19.43
C VAL A 122 14.57 8.35 -19.18
N GLN A 123 14.20 7.15 -18.74
CA GLN A 123 15.09 6.00 -18.63
C GLN A 123 14.67 4.95 -19.65
N CYS A 124 15.62 4.33 -20.33
CA CYS A 124 15.37 3.31 -21.34
C CYS A 124 16.17 2.04 -21.06
N HIS A 125 15.52 0.89 -21.19
CA HIS A 125 16.18 -0.40 -21.11
C HIS A 125 16.53 -0.88 -22.52
N SER A 126 17.82 -0.84 -22.87
CA SER A 126 18.31 -1.15 -24.22
C SER A 126 17.89 -2.54 -24.73
N TYR A 127 17.92 -3.56 -23.86
CA TYR A 127 17.57 -4.94 -24.24
C TYR A 127 16.07 -5.16 -24.47
N THR A 128 15.20 -4.58 -23.65
CA THR A 128 13.75 -4.81 -23.74
C THR A 128 13.03 -3.75 -24.58
N GLY A 129 13.70 -2.63 -24.86
CA GLY A 129 13.15 -1.50 -25.61
C GLY A 129 12.13 -0.67 -24.83
N TYR A 130 11.89 -0.95 -23.55
CA TYR A 130 10.99 -0.15 -22.73
C TYR A 130 11.66 1.14 -22.26
N CYS A 131 10.93 2.25 -22.37
CA CYS A 131 11.32 3.53 -21.80
C CYS A 131 10.23 4.02 -20.84
N TRP A 132 10.61 4.65 -19.73
CA TRP A 132 9.68 5.20 -18.74
C TRP A 132 10.21 6.52 -18.17
N CYS A 133 9.32 7.29 -17.56
CA CYS A 133 9.71 8.52 -16.88
C CYS A 133 10.16 8.21 -15.45
N VAL A 134 11.13 8.95 -14.94
CA VAL A 134 11.57 8.91 -13.54
C VAL A 134 11.55 10.29 -12.92
N THR A 135 11.41 10.32 -11.59
CA THR A 135 11.66 11.52 -10.78
C THR A 135 13.17 11.82 -10.74
N PRO A 136 13.61 13.06 -10.42
CA PRO A 136 15.04 13.40 -10.29
C PRO A 136 15.83 12.52 -9.30
N ASN A 137 15.12 11.85 -8.39
CA ASN A 137 15.67 10.92 -7.39
C ASN A 137 15.77 9.46 -7.88
N GLY A 138 15.34 9.16 -9.11
CA GLY A 138 15.42 7.83 -9.74
C GLY A 138 14.20 6.93 -9.57
N ARG A 139 13.12 7.42 -8.93
CA ARG A 139 11.88 6.62 -8.84
C ARG A 139 11.10 6.65 -10.15
N PRO A 140 10.71 5.50 -10.74
CA PRO A 140 9.87 5.44 -11.93
C PRO A 140 8.47 6.00 -11.65
N ILE A 141 7.93 6.73 -12.62
CA ILE A 141 6.59 7.31 -12.60
C ILE A 141 5.63 6.28 -13.19
N SER A 142 4.74 5.75 -12.37
CA SER A 142 3.74 4.76 -12.77
C SER A 142 2.90 5.25 -13.94
N GLY A 143 2.68 4.38 -14.93
CA GLY A 143 1.86 4.68 -16.11
C GLY A 143 2.56 5.48 -17.21
N THR A 144 3.89 5.65 -17.14
CA THR A 144 4.69 6.29 -18.19
C THR A 144 5.52 5.33 -19.02
N ALA A 145 5.49 4.02 -18.75
CA ALA A 145 6.28 3.03 -19.48
C ALA A 145 5.71 2.76 -20.88
N VAL A 146 6.53 2.89 -21.92
CA VAL A 146 6.18 2.64 -23.32
C VAL A 146 7.22 1.73 -23.96
N ALA A 147 6.81 0.87 -24.89
CA ALA A 147 7.72 0.00 -25.66
C ALA A 147 8.16 0.70 -26.96
N HIS A 148 9.47 0.70 -27.23
CA HIS A 148 10.11 1.22 -28.45
C HIS A 148 9.75 2.68 -28.82
N LYS A 149 9.39 3.50 -27.82
CA LYS A 149 8.99 4.91 -28.00
C LYS A 149 9.51 5.76 -26.84
N THR A 150 9.52 7.07 -26.99
CA THR A 150 9.84 8.01 -25.90
C THR A 150 8.58 8.35 -25.11
N PRO A 151 8.55 8.18 -23.78
CA PRO A 151 7.37 8.47 -22.97
C PRO A 151 7.17 9.98 -22.79
N ARG A 152 5.91 10.41 -22.67
CA ARG A 152 5.58 11.81 -22.32
C ARG A 152 5.71 12.01 -20.83
N CYS A 153 6.78 12.68 -20.40
CA CYS A 153 7.04 12.93 -19.00
C CYS A 153 6.40 14.24 -18.52
N PRO A 154 5.77 14.24 -17.33
CA PRO A 154 5.18 15.45 -16.77
C PRO A 154 6.28 16.50 -16.52
N GLY A 155 6.10 17.71 -17.05
CA GLY A 155 7.03 18.84 -16.87
C GLY A 155 8.02 19.06 -18.01
N SER A 156 7.97 18.27 -19.09
CA SER A 156 8.76 18.57 -20.29
C SER A 156 8.12 19.76 -21.04
N ILE A 157 8.63 20.96 -20.77
CA ILE A 157 8.28 22.21 -21.47
C ILE A 157 8.88 22.19 -22.87
N ASN A 158 8.26 21.44 -23.78
CA ASN A 158 8.36 21.61 -25.22
C ASN A 158 7.30 20.73 -25.90
N GLU A 159 6.11 21.27 -26.16
CA GLU A 159 5.50 21.29 -27.50
C GLU A 159 4.07 21.82 -27.45
N LYS A 160 3.82 22.77 -28.34
CA LYS A 160 2.60 23.54 -28.51
C LYS A 160 1.44 22.62 -28.89
N VAL A 161 0.32 22.72 -28.17
CA VAL A 161 -0.97 22.15 -28.60
C VAL A 161 -1.35 22.79 -29.94
N PRO A 162 -1.62 22.02 -31.00
CA PRO A 162 -2.15 22.58 -32.24
C PRO A 162 -3.59 23.04 -32.01
N GLN A 163 -3.81 24.36 -32.03
CA GLN A 163 -5.14 24.94 -32.22
C GLN A 163 -5.63 24.54 -33.62
N ARG A 164 -6.78 23.88 -33.70
CA ARG A 164 -7.52 23.72 -34.95
C ARG A 164 -8.67 24.71 -34.92
N GLU A 165 -8.41 25.90 -35.43
CA GLU A 165 -9.44 26.83 -35.89
C GLU A 165 -10.13 26.24 -37.12
N GLY A 166 -11.46 26.37 -37.17
CA GLY A 166 -12.30 25.93 -38.26
C GLY A 166 -13.65 26.63 -38.15
N ALA A 167 -13.66 27.93 -38.40
CA ALA A 167 -14.86 28.74 -38.55
C ALA A 167 -15.50 28.48 -39.93
N GLY A 168 -16.81 28.31 -39.97
CA GLY A 168 -17.61 28.22 -41.21
C GLY A 168 -19.11 28.25 -40.91
N LYS A 169 -19.72 29.43 -41.10
CA LYS A 169 -21.17 29.73 -41.10
C LYS A 169 -21.86 29.13 -42.33
N ALA A 170 -23.11 28.65 -42.19
CA ALA A 170 -24.29 29.02 -43.00
C ALA A 170 -25.47 28.05 -42.77
N ASP A 171 -26.50 28.57 -42.11
CA ASP A 171 -27.96 28.51 -42.33
C ASP A 171 -28.67 27.32 -43.05
N ASP A 172 -29.82 26.98 -42.42
CA ASP A 172 -31.09 26.44 -42.95
C ASP A 172 -31.38 24.92 -43.10
N ALA A 173 -32.54 24.59 -42.51
CA ALA A 173 -33.50 23.53 -42.84
C ALA A 173 -33.37 22.10 -42.25
N ALA A 174 -34.11 21.90 -41.16
CA ALA A 174 -35.08 20.82 -40.89
C ALA A 174 -34.66 19.33 -40.93
N ALA A 175 -34.55 18.70 -39.74
CA ALA A 175 -35.26 17.47 -39.31
C ALA A 175 -34.64 16.91 -38.00
N PRO A 176 -35.39 16.16 -37.15
CA PRO A 176 -35.23 16.19 -35.70
C PRO A 176 -34.45 15.01 -35.08
N ALA A 177 -34.10 15.22 -33.79
CA ALA A 177 -33.83 14.22 -32.75
C ALA A 177 -32.48 13.46 -32.78
N LEU A 178 -31.50 13.95 -32.02
CA LEU A 178 -30.86 13.13 -30.98
C LEU A 178 -30.19 14.01 -29.91
N GLU A 179 -30.66 13.84 -28.69
CA GLU A 179 -30.23 14.51 -27.46
C GLU A 179 -28.76 14.17 -27.15
N THR A 180 -27.87 15.13 -27.33
CA THR A 180 -26.46 15.03 -26.91
C THR A 180 -26.31 15.73 -25.57
N GLN A 181 -26.28 14.97 -24.46
CA GLN A 181 -25.68 15.45 -23.22
C GLN A 181 -24.22 14.97 -23.15
N PRO A 182 -23.26 15.86 -22.77
CA PRO A 182 -21.87 15.49 -22.62
C PRO A 182 -21.70 14.64 -21.35
N GLN A 183 -21.43 13.35 -21.54
CA GLN A 183 -21.22 12.40 -20.47
C GLN A 183 -19.75 12.48 -20.03
N GLY A 184 -19.51 13.03 -18.84
CA GLY A 184 -18.19 13.17 -18.23
C GLY A 184 -17.47 11.82 -18.10
N ASP A 185 -16.42 11.70 -18.89
CA ASP A 185 -15.41 10.66 -18.93
C ASP A 185 -14.45 10.80 -17.75
N GLU A 186 -14.85 10.28 -16.58
CA GLU A 186 -13.90 9.91 -15.52
C GLU A 186 -13.24 8.59 -15.92
N GLU A 187 -12.37 8.66 -16.94
CA GLU A 187 -11.66 7.51 -17.50
C GLU A 187 -10.60 7.01 -16.51
N ASP A 188 -10.99 5.99 -15.76
CA ASP A 188 -10.24 5.32 -14.71
C ASP A 188 -8.84 4.88 -15.19
N ILE A 189 -7.80 5.45 -14.57
CA ILE A 189 -6.37 5.33 -14.94
C ILE A 189 -5.90 3.87 -15.06
N ALA A 190 -6.58 2.92 -14.41
CA ALA A 190 -6.28 1.49 -14.52
C ALA A 190 -6.82 0.81 -15.80
N SER A 191 -7.45 1.54 -16.73
CA SER A 191 -7.80 1.04 -18.07
C SER A 191 -6.61 1.11 -19.05
N ARG A 192 -5.59 1.92 -18.72
CA ARG A 192 -4.50 2.32 -19.63
C ARG A 192 -3.39 1.28 -19.80
N TYR A 193 -3.35 0.23 -18.99
CA TYR A 193 -2.37 -0.86 -19.09
C TYR A 193 -3.01 -2.22 -18.80
N PRO A 194 -3.43 -2.99 -19.81
CA PRO A 194 -4.05 -4.28 -19.60
C PRO A 194 -3.02 -5.32 -19.12
N THR A 195 -3.29 -5.96 -17.97
CA THR A 195 -2.69 -7.27 -17.67
C THR A 195 -3.38 -8.36 -18.49
N LEU A 196 -2.76 -9.54 -18.64
CA LEU A 196 -3.35 -10.70 -19.32
C LEU A 196 -4.77 -11.02 -18.79
N TRP A 197 -4.97 -10.84 -17.47
CA TRP A 197 -6.27 -10.90 -16.80
C TRP A 197 -7.24 -9.79 -17.22
N THR A 198 -6.75 -8.55 -17.37
CA THR A 198 -7.57 -7.40 -17.77
C THR A 198 -8.16 -7.59 -19.16
N GLU A 199 -7.38 -8.15 -20.10
CA GLU A 199 -7.88 -8.49 -21.45
C GLU A 199 -8.96 -9.57 -21.39
N GLN A 200 -8.74 -10.63 -20.61
CA GLN A 200 -9.69 -11.73 -20.49
C GLN A 200 -11.01 -11.30 -19.81
N VAL A 201 -10.93 -10.54 -18.72
CA VAL A 201 -12.11 -10.02 -18.01
C VAL A 201 -12.87 -9.01 -18.88
N LYS A 202 -12.18 -8.10 -19.59
CA LYS A 202 -12.82 -7.18 -20.55
C LYS A 202 -13.54 -7.93 -21.67
N SER A 203 -12.94 -8.99 -22.21
CA SER A 203 -13.57 -9.85 -23.22
C SER A 203 -14.88 -10.46 -22.72
N ARG A 204 -14.91 -10.91 -21.46
CA ARG A 204 -16.11 -11.48 -20.84
C ARG A 204 -17.17 -10.43 -20.50
N GLN A 205 -16.76 -9.28 -19.98
CA GLN A 205 -17.67 -8.17 -19.65
C GLN A 205 -18.29 -7.54 -20.90
N ASN A 206 -17.61 -7.57 -22.05
CA ASN A 206 -18.21 -7.15 -23.33
C ASN A 206 -19.28 -8.14 -23.82
N LYS A 207 -19.27 -9.39 -23.35
CA LYS A 207 -20.24 -10.43 -23.70
C LYS A 207 -21.45 -10.46 -22.74
N THR A 208 -21.30 -9.92 -21.54
CA THR A 208 -22.38 -9.80 -20.55
C THR A 208 -22.97 -8.39 -20.57
N ASN A 209 -24.29 -8.29 -20.41
CA ASN A 209 -25.00 -7.03 -20.55
C ASN A 209 -24.56 -6.02 -19.45
N LYS A 210 -24.30 -4.78 -19.88
CA LYS A 210 -23.37 -3.78 -19.29
C LYS A 210 -23.72 -3.19 -17.91
N ASN A 211 -24.50 -3.84 -17.04
CA ASN A 211 -25.16 -3.15 -15.90
C ASN A 211 -25.14 -3.83 -14.51
N SER A 212 -24.30 -4.82 -14.25
CA SER A 212 -24.09 -5.29 -12.86
C SER A 212 -22.71 -5.90 -12.69
N ALA A 213 -21.94 -5.46 -11.68
CA ALA A 213 -20.68 -6.12 -11.30
C ALA A 213 -20.96 -7.62 -11.09
N SER A 214 -20.41 -8.46 -11.96
CA SER A 214 -20.59 -9.92 -11.87
C SER A 214 -19.95 -10.43 -10.59
N SER A 215 -20.72 -11.22 -9.84
CA SER A 215 -20.19 -11.94 -8.67
C SER A 215 -19.06 -12.87 -9.11
N CYS A 216 -18.04 -13.05 -8.25
CA CYS A 216 -16.95 -13.98 -8.52
C CYS A 216 -17.48 -15.37 -8.91
N ASP A 217 -18.56 -15.83 -8.27
CA ASP A 217 -19.15 -17.15 -8.55
C ASP A 217 -19.65 -17.27 -10.00
N GLN A 218 -20.20 -16.18 -10.56
CA GLN A 218 -20.65 -16.12 -11.95
C GLN A 218 -19.47 -16.14 -12.91
N GLU A 219 -18.43 -15.35 -12.62
CA GLU A 219 -17.21 -15.33 -13.45
C GLU A 219 -16.45 -16.66 -13.39
N HIS A 220 -16.42 -17.30 -12.23
CA HIS A 220 -15.84 -18.63 -12.03
C HIS A 220 -16.54 -19.70 -12.86
N GLN A 221 -17.88 -19.74 -12.84
CA GLN A 221 -18.65 -20.69 -13.66
C GLN A 221 -18.42 -20.46 -15.15
N SER A 222 -18.49 -19.21 -15.61
CA SER A 222 -18.19 -18.88 -17.01
C SER A 222 -16.76 -19.25 -17.40
N ALA A 223 -15.79 -19.18 -16.47
CA ALA A 223 -14.42 -19.58 -16.71
C ALA A 223 -14.24 -21.08 -16.89
N LEU A 224 -14.93 -21.86 -16.07
CA LEU A 224 -14.90 -23.30 -16.18
C LEU A 224 -15.52 -23.79 -17.49
N GLU A 225 -16.57 -23.13 -17.97
CA GLU A 225 -17.16 -23.45 -19.27
C GLU A 225 -16.24 -23.10 -20.44
N GLU A 226 -15.54 -21.96 -20.36
CA GLU A 226 -14.54 -21.57 -21.37
C GLU A 226 -13.33 -22.52 -21.38
N ALA A 227 -12.86 -22.95 -20.20
CA ALA A 227 -11.74 -23.87 -20.05
C ALA A 227 -12.04 -25.30 -20.53
N LYS A 228 -13.32 -25.70 -20.63
CA LYS A 228 -13.71 -26.99 -21.22
C LYS A 228 -13.55 -27.02 -22.74
N GLN A 229 -13.43 -25.86 -23.40
CA GLN A 229 -13.24 -25.83 -24.85
C GLN A 229 -11.79 -26.09 -25.22
N PRO A 230 -11.50 -27.05 -26.13
CA PRO A 230 -10.14 -27.48 -26.48
C PRO A 230 -9.31 -26.43 -27.25
N LYS A 231 -9.81 -25.20 -27.38
CA LYS A 231 -9.13 -24.09 -28.06
C LYS A 231 -8.48 -23.09 -27.10
N ASN A 232 -8.77 -23.17 -25.79
CA ASN A 232 -8.41 -22.12 -24.83
C ASN A 232 -7.65 -22.68 -23.62
N ASP A 233 -6.36 -22.98 -23.80
CA ASP A 233 -5.48 -23.44 -22.70
C ASP A 233 -5.06 -22.31 -21.74
N ASN A 234 -5.37 -21.04 -22.08
CA ASN A 234 -4.96 -19.85 -21.35
C ASN A 234 -6.09 -19.17 -20.56
N VAL A 235 -7.12 -19.95 -20.19
CA VAL A 235 -8.26 -19.43 -19.44
C VAL A 235 -7.91 -19.30 -17.97
N VAL A 236 -7.90 -18.08 -17.44
CA VAL A 236 -7.75 -17.86 -15.99
C VAL A 236 -9.10 -18.05 -15.30
N ILE A 237 -9.11 -18.89 -14.27
CA ILE A 237 -10.28 -19.22 -13.46
C ILE A 237 -10.15 -18.48 -12.13
N PRO A 238 -11.04 -17.51 -11.80
CA PRO A 238 -10.95 -16.76 -10.55
C PRO A 238 -11.17 -17.63 -9.33
N GLU A 239 -10.36 -17.46 -8.29
CA GLU A 239 -10.64 -18.06 -7.00
C GLU A 239 -11.61 -17.21 -6.19
N CYS A 240 -12.73 -17.79 -5.80
CA CYS A 240 -13.77 -17.11 -5.02
C CYS A 240 -13.66 -17.40 -3.52
N ALA A 241 -13.96 -16.40 -2.72
CA ALA A 241 -14.17 -16.50 -1.28
C ALA A 241 -15.68 -16.65 -0.98
N HIS A 242 -16.01 -16.90 0.28
CA HIS A 242 -17.40 -16.98 0.73
C HIS A 242 -18.17 -15.69 0.39
N GLY A 243 -19.39 -15.83 -0.14
CA GLY A 243 -20.28 -14.71 -0.45
C GLY A 243 -20.07 -14.07 -1.83
N GLY A 244 -19.44 -14.78 -2.78
CA GLY A 244 -19.27 -14.30 -4.15
C GLY A 244 -18.20 -13.22 -4.34
N LEU A 245 -17.35 -13.03 -3.33
CA LEU A 245 -16.21 -12.11 -3.37
C LEU A 245 -14.98 -12.80 -3.98
N TYR A 246 -14.07 -12.01 -4.54
CA TYR A 246 -12.80 -12.52 -5.05
C TYR A 246 -11.84 -12.79 -3.90
N LYS A 247 -11.09 -13.89 -3.97
CA LYS A 247 -9.93 -14.04 -3.08
C LYS A 247 -8.92 -12.93 -3.35
N PRO A 248 -8.30 -12.34 -2.32
CA PRO A 248 -7.35 -11.23 -2.47
C PRO A 248 -6.17 -11.57 -3.37
N VAL A 249 -5.72 -12.82 -3.37
CA VAL A 249 -4.69 -13.36 -4.25
C VAL A 249 -5.37 -14.13 -5.39
N GLN A 250 -4.97 -13.84 -6.62
CA GLN A 250 -5.34 -14.60 -7.83
C GLN A 250 -4.08 -15.11 -8.51
N CYS A 251 -4.10 -16.35 -8.98
CA CYS A 251 -2.93 -16.99 -9.59
C CYS A 251 -3.29 -17.62 -10.94
N HIS A 252 -2.36 -17.52 -11.88
CA HIS A 252 -2.45 -18.14 -13.19
C HIS A 252 -1.70 -19.49 -13.17
N PRO A 253 -2.39 -20.63 -13.38
CA PRO A 253 -1.79 -21.95 -13.18
C PRO A 253 -0.66 -22.28 -14.17
N SER A 254 -0.80 -21.92 -15.46
CA SER A 254 0.23 -22.25 -16.47
C SER A 254 1.45 -21.33 -16.46
N THR A 255 1.32 -20.07 -16.03
CA THR A 255 2.42 -19.10 -16.06
C THR A 255 3.10 -18.93 -14.70
N GLY A 256 2.46 -19.37 -13.61
CA GLY A 256 2.96 -19.22 -12.25
C GLY A 256 2.93 -17.80 -11.71
N TYR A 257 2.29 -16.86 -12.41
CA TYR A 257 2.11 -15.50 -11.89
C TYR A 257 0.95 -15.45 -10.90
N CYS A 258 1.16 -14.76 -9.79
CA CYS A 258 0.13 -14.41 -8.82
C CYS A 258 0.07 -12.89 -8.67
N TRP A 259 -1.11 -12.32 -8.41
CA TRP A 259 -1.30 -10.89 -8.21
C TRP A 259 -2.41 -10.62 -7.19
N CYS A 260 -2.43 -9.42 -6.64
CA CYS A 260 -3.53 -8.99 -5.79
C CYS A 260 -4.69 -8.46 -6.62
N VAL A 261 -5.91 -8.69 -6.15
CA VAL A 261 -7.14 -8.13 -6.72
C VAL A 261 -7.97 -7.41 -5.66
N LEU A 262 -8.84 -6.52 -6.12
CA LEU A 262 -9.89 -5.93 -5.31
C LEU A 262 -10.97 -6.98 -5.02
N VAL A 263 -11.34 -7.14 -3.76
CA VAL A 263 -12.20 -8.24 -3.26
C VAL A 263 -13.64 -8.15 -3.83
N ASP A 264 -14.10 -6.95 -4.14
CA ASP A 264 -15.44 -6.64 -4.64
C ASP A 264 -15.58 -6.77 -6.16
N THR A 265 -14.54 -6.40 -6.91
CA THR A 265 -14.59 -6.28 -8.38
C THR A 265 -13.70 -7.27 -9.12
N GLY A 266 -12.78 -7.95 -8.43
CA GLY A 266 -11.82 -8.87 -9.06
C GLY A 266 -10.75 -8.16 -9.90
N ARG A 267 -10.70 -6.83 -9.87
CA ARG A 267 -9.76 -6.04 -10.66
C ARG A 267 -8.35 -6.15 -10.06
N PRO A 268 -7.31 -6.37 -10.90
CA PRO A 268 -5.94 -6.51 -10.42
C PRO A 268 -5.39 -5.18 -9.91
N ILE A 269 -4.65 -5.25 -8.80
CA ILE A 269 -3.96 -4.11 -8.19
C ILE A 269 -2.59 -3.95 -8.89
N PRO A 270 -2.32 -2.83 -9.57
CA PRO A 270 -1.05 -2.62 -10.28
C PRO A 270 0.17 -2.72 -9.35
N GLY A 271 1.23 -3.37 -9.81
CA GLY A 271 2.49 -3.51 -9.05
C GLY A 271 2.51 -4.61 -8.00
N THR A 272 1.47 -5.46 -7.92
CA THR A 272 1.38 -6.56 -6.95
C THR A 272 1.70 -7.94 -7.54
N SER A 273 2.06 -8.02 -8.82
CA SER A 273 2.32 -9.28 -9.51
C SER A 273 3.68 -9.89 -9.11
N THR A 274 3.67 -11.13 -8.65
CA THR A 274 4.83 -11.96 -8.31
C THR A 274 4.84 -13.23 -9.16
N ARG A 275 6.00 -13.88 -9.31
CA ARG A 275 6.14 -15.14 -10.05
C ARG A 275 6.57 -16.25 -9.10
N TYR A 276 5.88 -17.39 -9.12
CA TYR A 276 6.10 -18.57 -8.28
C TYR A 276 6.00 -18.33 -6.75
N GLU A 277 5.48 -17.17 -6.34
CA GLU A 277 5.29 -16.78 -4.94
C GLU A 277 3.95 -16.06 -4.78
N GLN A 278 3.29 -16.23 -3.62
CA GLN A 278 2.05 -15.51 -3.31
C GLN A 278 2.36 -14.08 -2.82
N PRO A 279 1.77 -13.04 -3.46
CA PRO A 279 1.97 -11.67 -3.02
C PRO A 279 1.23 -11.40 -1.72
N LYS A 280 1.75 -10.47 -0.91
CA LYS A 280 1.08 -10.01 0.32
C LYS A 280 -0.04 -9.05 -0.04
N CYS A 281 -1.26 -9.57 -0.12
CA CYS A 281 -2.44 -8.77 -0.43
C CYS A 281 -3.16 -8.32 0.85
N ASP A 282 -3.70 -7.10 0.81
CA ASP A 282 -4.62 -6.61 1.83
C ASP A 282 -6.01 -7.20 1.60
N ASN A 283 -6.49 -8.02 2.54
CA ASN A 283 -7.81 -8.64 2.48
C ASN A 283 -8.97 -7.62 2.50
N THR A 284 -8.68 -6.35 2.77
CA THR A 284 -9.66 -5.26 2.81
C THR A 284 -9.68 -4.39 1.55
N ALA A 285 -8.80 -4.65 0.57
CA ALA A 285 -8.73 -3.87 -0.66
C ALA A 285 -10.03 -4.01 -1.50
N ARG A 286 -10.75 -2.90 -1.67
CA ARG A 286 -12.01 -2.81 -2.44
C ARG A 286 -11.93 -1.62 -3.40
N ALA A 287 -12.55 -1.75 -4.58
CA ALA A 287 -12.62 -0.67 -5.58
C ALA A 287 -13.37 0.55 -5.04
N HIS A 288 -14.41 0.27 -4.27
CA HIS A 288 -15.04 1.26 -3.42
C HIS A 288 -14.79 0.83 -1.97
N PRO A 289 -13.71 1.30 -1.31
CA PRO A 289 -13.60 1.10 0.11
C PRO A 289 -14.83 1.75 0.70
N ALA A 290 -15.75 0.92 1.22
CA ALA A 290 -16.86 1.41 2.00
C ALA A 290 -16.23 2.08 3.21
N LYS A 291 -15.99 3.39 3.10
CA LYS A 291 -15.55 4.19 4.23
C LYS A 291 -16.59 3.88 5.30
N ALA A 292 -16.17 3.55 6.53
CA ALA A 292 -17.14 3.27 7.60
C ALA A 292 -18.23 4.35 7.63
N ARG A 293 -17.85 5.61 7.34
CA ARG A 293 -18.74 6.75 7.08
C ARG A 293 -19.90 6.49 6.10
N ASP A 294 -19.68 5.86 4.95
CA ASP A 294 -20.72 5.61 3.95
C ASP A 294 -21.75 4.59 4.45
N LEU A 295 -21.29 3.60 5.24
CA LEU A 295 -22.18 2.63 5.88
C LEU A 295 -23.07 3.27 6.95
N TYR A 296 -22.55 4.26 7.70
CA TYR A 296 -23.33 4.96 8.73
C TYR A 296 -24.19 6.11 8.19
N LYS A 297 -23.87 6.68 7.02
CA LYS A 297 -24.60 7.80 6.40
C LYS A 297 -26.06 7.43 6.13
N ASN A 298 -26.27 6.26 5.53
CA ASN A 298 -27.60 5.76 5.18
C ASN A 298 -28.27 4.92 6.28
N ARG A 299 -27.53 4.48 7.31
CA ARG A 299 -28.08 3.65 8.38
C ARG A 299 -29.03 4.45 9.28
N PRO A 300 -30.29 4.03 9.47
CA PRO A 300 -31.22 4.71 10.36
C PRO A 300 -30.90 4.39 11.83
N LEU A 301 -30.88 5.42 12.69
CA LEU A 301 -30.85 5.24 14.13
C LEU A 301 -32.28 5.02 14.63
N GLN A 302 -32.60 3.80 15.05
CA GLN A 302 -33.95 3.45 15.50
C GLN A 302 -34.40 4.38 16.66
N GLY A 303 -35.57 4.99 16.50
CA GLY A 303 -36.14 5.95 17.46
C GLY A 303 -35.62 7.38 17.32
N CYS A 304 -34.73 7.65 16.36
CA CYS A 304 -34.13 8.96 16.14
C CYS A 304 -33.75 9.19 14.66
N PRO A 305 -34.73 9.38 13.76
CA PRO A 305 -34.46 9.58 12.33
C PRO A 305 -34.10 11.03 11.96
N GLY A 306 -33.44 11.21 10.81
CA GLY A 306 -33.28 12.50 10.13
C GLY A 306 -32.42 13.53 10.86
N ALA A 307 -32.93 14.75 11.01
CA ALA A 307 -32.22 15.86 11.67
C ALA A 307 -31.86 15.55 13.14
N LYS A 308 -32.74 14.83 13.86
CA LYS A 308 -32.50 14.45 15.26
C LYS A 308 -31.30 13.52 15.42
N LYS A 309 -31.02 12.67 14.42
CA LYS A 309 -29.81 11.83 14.37
C LYS A 309 -28.57 12.71 14.31
N HIS A 310 -28.54 13.66 13.38
CA HIS A 310 -27.39 14.54 13.17
C HIS A 310 -27.14 15.43 14.38
N GLU A 311 -28.19 16.01 14.96
CA GLU A 311 -28.14 16.77 16.21
C GLU A 311 -27.58 15.93 17.36
N PHE A 312 -28.06 14.69 17.49
CA PHE A 312 -27.57 13.74 18.48
C PHE A 312 -26.07 13.43 18.32
N LEU A 313 -25.64 13.04 17.11
CA LEU A 313 -24.24 12.71 16.85
C LEU A 313 -23.32 13.89 17.10
N THR A 314 -23.72 15.09 16.68
CA THR A 314 -22.97 16.33 16.93
C THR A 314 -22.89 16.63 18.42
N SER A 315 -24.00 16.50 19.16
CA SER A 315 -24.03 16.68 20.62
C SER A 315 -23.14 15.67 21.36
N VAL A 316 -23.03 14.42 20.86
CA VAL A 316 -22.12 13.44 21.43
C VAL A 316 -20.68 13.86 21.21
N LEU A 317 -20.30 14.22 19.98
CA LEU A 317 -18.94 14.60 19.65
C LEU A 317 -18.50 15.88 20.39
N ASP A 318 -19.38 16.87 20.49
CA ASP A 318 -19.17 18.10 21.26
C ASP A 318 -18.95 17.82 22.76
N ALA A 319 -19.78 16.94 23.33
CA ALA A 319 -19.63 16.51 24.72
C ALA A 319 -18.30 15.77 24.96
N LEU A 320 -17.88 14.91 24.04
CA LEU A 320 -16.61 14.19 24.11
C LEU A 320 -15.41 15.15 23.98
N SER A 321 -15.51 16.10 23.07
CA SER A 321 -14.50 17.14 22.87
C SER A 321 -14.34 18.00 24.13
N THR A 322 -15.45 18.43 24.71
CA THR A 322 -15.49 19.19 25.96
C THR A 322 -14.84 18.40 27.11
N ASP A 323 -15.17 17.12 27.25
CA ASP A 323 -14.59 16.25 28.31
C ASP A 323 -13.08 16.08 28.15
N MET A 324 -12.60 15.89 26.90
CA MET A 324 -11.18 15.81 26.59
C MET A 324 -10.47 17.14 26.93
N VAL A 325 -11.01 18.28 26.50
CA VAL A 325 -10.41 19.60 26.76
C VAL A 325 -10.34 19.88 28.27
N HIS A 326 -11.40 19.58 29.03
CA HIS A 326 -11.36 19.73 30.50
C HIS A 326 -10.33 18.78 31.14
N ALA A 327 -10.29 17.51 30.74
CA ALA A 327 -9.36 16.54 31.29
C ALA A 327 -7.89 16.89 31.00
N VAL A 328 -7.61 17.51 29.84
CA VAL A 328 -6.24 17.95 29.47
C VAL A 328 -5.89 19.29 30.10
N SER A 329 -6.87 20.17 30.36
CA SER A 329 -6.64 21.51 30.90
C SER A 329 -6.54 21.56 32.44
N ASP A 330 -7.09 20.57 33.15
CA ASP A 330 -7.09 20.54 34.62
C ASP A 330 -5.80 19.91 35.17
N PRO A 331 -4.87 20.69 35.75
CA PRO A 331 -3.62 20.17 36.32
C PRO A 331 -3.81 19.31 37.57
N SER A 332 -5.02 19.31 38.14
CA SER A 332 -5.42 18.57 39.34
C SER A 332 -6.19 17.28 39.04
N SER A 333 -6.54 17.02 37.77
CA SER A 333 -7.24 15.79 37.40
C SER A 333 -6.30 14.59 37.47
N SER A 334 -6.43 13.80 38.53
CA SER A 334 -5.73 12.53 38.77
C SER A 334 -6.08 11.40 37.78
N SER A 335 -6.67 11.71 36.62
CA SER A 335 -6.68 10.83 35.44
C SER A 335 -5.30 10.83 34.77
N GLY A 336 -4.29 10.48 35.56
CA GLY A 336 -2.88 10.52 35.19
C GLY A 336 -2.53 9.51 34.10
N ARG A 337 -1.70 9.98 33.14
CA ARG A 337 -1.05 9.28 32.01
C ARG A 337 -1.83 9.10 30.70
N LEU A 338 -2.81 9.95 30.38
CA LEU A 338 -3.28 10.01 28.99
C LEU A 338 -2.45 11.04 28.22
N SER A 339 -1.43 10.54 27.50
CA SER A 339 -0.62 11.32 26.55
C SER A 339 -1.51 12.09 25.58
N GLU A 340 -1.11 13.32 25.29
CA GLU A 340 -1.74 14.15 24.28
C GLU A 340 -1.88 13.34 22.97
N PRO A 341 -3.10 13.20 22.44
CA PRO A 341 -3.33 12.41 21.23
C PRO A 341 -2.54 12.97 20.06
N ASP A 342 -2.01 12.08 19.21
CA ASP A 342 -1.06 12.39 18.13
C ASP A 342 -1.53 13.63 17.32
N PRO A 343 -0.72 14.71 17.28
CA PRO A 343 -1.11 15.97 16.65
C PRO A 343 -1.25 15.88 15.12
N SER A 344 -0.90 14.75 14.51
CA SER A 344 -1.14 14.50 13.09
C SER A 344 -2.62 14.26 12.74
N HIS A 345 -3.47 14.03 13.75
CA HIS A 345 -4.91 13.80 13.59
C HIS A 345 -5.76 15.07 13.78
N THR A 346 -6.90 15.12 13.09
CA THR A 346 -7.96 16.14 13.29
C THR A 346 -8.44 16.14 14.75
N LEU A 347 -9.01 17.25 15.23
CA LEU A 347 -9.49 17.34 16.62
C LEU A 347 -10.50 16.22 16.93
N GLU A 348 -11.39 15.96 15.98
CA GLU A 348 -12.42 14.95 16.06
C GLU A 348 -11.82 13.53 16.16
N GLU A 349 -10.80 13.21 15.35
CA GLU A 349 -10.06 11.95 15.44
C GLU A 349 -9.39 11.81 16.81
N ARG A 350 -8.72 12.86 17.27
CA ARG A 350 -8.03 12.87 18.58
C ARG A 350 -9.00 12.62 19.73
N VAL A 351 -10.18 13.26 19.70
CA VAL A 351 -11.24 13.06 20.69
C VAL A 351 -11.72 11.61 20.72
N VAL A 352 -11.97 11.01 19.55
CA VAL A 352 -12.45 9.63 19.47
C VAL A 352 -11.37 8.65 19.94
N HIS A 353 -10.13 8.81 19.50
CA HIS A 353 -9.02 7.96 19.95
C HIS A 353 -8.76 8.07 21.46
N TRP A 354 -8.77 9.30 22.00
CA TRP A 354 -8.60 9.55 23.43
C TRP A 354 -9.70 8.86 24.25
N TYR A 355 -10.96 9.04 23.84
CA TYR A 355 -12.08 8.47 24.56
C TYR A 355 -12.16 6.94 24.42
N PHE A 356 -11.82 6.40 23.24
CA PHE A 356 -11.73 4.96 23.02
C PHE A 356 -10.74 4.32 23.99
N LYS A 357 -9.55 4.91 24.14
CA LYS A 357 -8.52 4.46 25.08
C LYS A 357 -8.96 4.54 26.55
N LEU A 358 -9.82 5.50 26.91
CA LEU A 358 -10.38 5.62 28.26
C LEU A 358 -11.39 4.50 28.56
N LEU A 359 -12.12 4.03 27.55
CA LEU A 359 -13.09 2.94 27.66
C LEU A 359 -12.45 1.56 27.58
N ASP A 360 -11.49 1.38 26.68
CA ASP A 360 -10.74 0.14 26.44
C ASP A 360 -9.68 -0.07 27.54
N LYS A 361 -10.16 -0.43 28.74
CA LYS A 361 -9.34 -0.64 29.94
C LYS A 361 -8.52 -1.92 29.84
N ASN A 362 -9.02 -2.90 29.09
CA ASN A 362 -8.36 -4.18 28.88
C ASN A 362 -7.38 -4.15 27.69
N SER A 363 -7.35 -3.07 26.90
CA SER A 363 -6.51 -2.91 25.69
C SER A 363 -6.75 -4.00 24.64
N SER A 364 -7.99 -4.48 24.52
CA SER A 364 -8.35 -5.51 23.54
C SER A 364 -8.55 -4.95 22.13
N GLY A 365 -8.65 -3.62 21.98
CA GLY A 365 -8.92 -2.96 20.70
C GLY A 365 -10.41 -2.90 20.34
N ASP A 366 -11.29 -3.34 21.25
CA ASP A 366 -12.75 -3.34 21.12
C ASP A 366 -13.43 -3.00 22.47
N ILE A 367 -14.50 -2.20 22.44
CA ILE A 367 -15.24 -1.83 23.65
C ILE A 367 -16.32 -2.88 23.91
N GLY A 368 -16.00 -3.87 24.74
CA GLY A 368 -16.94 -4.92 25.11
C GLY A 368 -18.08 -4.47 26.03
N LYS A 369 -19.02 -5.40 26.33
CA LYS A 369 -20.19 -5.16 27.18
C LYS A 369 -19.90 -4.62 28.60
N LYS A 370 -18.72 -4.92 29.15
CA LYS A 370 -18.32 -4.46 30.50
C LYS A 370 -17.82 -3.01 30.46
N GLU A 371 -17.16 -2.63 29.37
CA GLU A 371 -16.52 -1.32 29.14
C GLU A 371 -17.49 -0.29 28.56
N ILE A 372 -18.55 -0.74 27.90
CA ILE A 372 -19.58 0.16 27.35
C ILE A 372 -20.47 0.81 28.42
N LYS A 373 -20.49 0.28 29.65
CA LYS A 373 -21.35 0.77 30.73
C LYS A 373 -21.05 2.24 31.10
N PRO A 374 -19.79 2.64 31.36
CA PRO A 374 -19.38 4.05 31.47
C PRO A 374 -19.86 4.91 30.31
N PHE A 375 -19.68 4.44 29.07
CA PHE A 375 -20.07 5.19 27.89
C PHE A 375 -21.59 5.45 27.82
N LYS A 376 -22.41 4.43 28.07
CA LYS A 376 -23.87 4.60 28.14
C LYS A 376 -24.30 5.59 29.23
N ARG A 377 -23.58 5.63 30.37
CA ARG A 377 -23.84 6.60 31.45
C ARG A 377 -23.47 8.02 31.01
N PHE A 378 -22.33 8.18 30.34
CA PHE A 378 -21.88 9.45 29.78
C PHE A 378 -22.90 10.02 28.79
N LEU A 379 -23.31 9.21 27.80
CA LEU A 379 -24.31 9.61 26.79
C LEU A 379 -25.62 10.07 27.43
N ARG A 380 -26.14 9.33 28.42
CA ARG A 380 -27.36 9.72 29.14
C ARG A 380 -27.26 11.07 29.85
N LYS A 381 -26.05 11.45 30.29
CA LYS A 381 -25.80 12.68 31.05
C LYS A 381 -25.49 13.87 30.14
N LYS A 382 -24.72 13.65 29.07
CA LYS A 382 -24.08 14.73 28.29
C LYS A 382 -24.64 14.91 26.88
N SER A 383 -25.35 13.94 26.30
CA SER A 383 -25.89 14.08 24.94
C SER A 383 -27.40 14.32 24.87
N LYS A 384 -27.81 15.08 23.85
CA LYS A 384 -29.20 15.41 23.54
C LYS A 384 -29.45 15.18 22.04
N PRO A 385 -30.63 14.69 21.61
CA PRO A 385 -31.79 14.26 22.40
C PRO A 385 -31.66 12.86 23.06
N LYS A 386 -32.16 12.73 24.29
CA LYS A 386 -32.07 11.50 25.12
C LYS A 386 -32.70 10.25 24.48
N LYS A 387 -33.67 10.43 23.58
CA LYS A 387 -34.37 9.33 22.89
C LYS A 387 -33.42 8.50 22.02
N CYS A 388 -32.37 9.13 21.48
CA CYS A 388 -31.41 8.51 20.57
C CYS A 388 -30.39 7.62 21.31
N VAL A 389 -30.15 7.87 22.60
CA VAL A 389 -29.15 7.16 23.42
C VAL A 389 -29.42 5.67 23.53
N LYS A 390 -30.70 5.26 23.60
CA LYS A 390 -31.09 3.86 23.88
C LYS A 390 -30.56 2.88 22.82
N LYS A 391 -30.57 3.31 21.56
CA LYS A 391 -30.19 2.50 20.39
C LYS A 391 -28.85 2.90 19.77
N PHE A 392 -28.13 3.84 20.37
CA PHE A 392 -26.88 4.33 19.81
C PHE A 392 -25.77 3.28 19.78
N VAL A 393 -25.61 2.49 20.84
CA VAL A 393 -24.58 1.43 20.89
C VAL A 393 -24.85 0.36 19.82
N GLU A 394 -26.10 -0.05 19.65
CA GLU A 394 -26.51 -0.99 18.58
C GLU A 394 -26.37 -0.37 17.18
N TYR A 395 -26.47 0.96 17.08
CA TYR A 395 -26.23 1.68 15.84
C TYR A 395 -24.75 1.81 15.50
N CYS A 396 -23.85 1.88 16.49
CA CYS A 396 -22.41 1.89 16.25
C CYS A 396 -21.88 0.49 15.94
N ASP A 397 -22.39 -0.55 16.59
CA ASP A 397 -22.06 -1.94 16.30
C ASP A 397 -22.59 -2.34 14.91
N MET A 398 -21.70 -2.39 13.91
CA MET A 398 -22.07 -2.62 12.50
C MET A 398 -22.12 -4.12 12.19
N ASN A 399 -21.20 -4.89 12.77
CA ASN A 399 -21.10 -6.33 12.59
C ASN A 399 -21.96 -7.14 13.59
N ASN A 400 -22.62 -6.47 14.54
CA ASN A 400 -23.47 -7.05 15.60
C ASN A 400 -22.73 -8.02 16.53
N ASP A 401 -21.43 -7.82 16.73
CA ASP A 401 -20.60 -8.67 17.58
C ASP A 401 -20.70 -8.30 19.08
N LYS A 402 -21.47 -7.25 19.42
CA LYS A 402 -21.69 -6.70 20.77
C LYS A 402 -20.44 -6.05 21.37
N SER A 403 -19.48 -5.71 20.53
CA SER A 403 -18.33 -4.85 20.80
C SER A 403 -18.37 -3.63 19.88
N ILE A 404 -17.52 -2.64 20.12
CA ILE A 404 -17.37 -1.50 19.22
C ILE A 404 -15.88 -1.30 18.99
N THR A 405 -15.44 -1.43 17.76
CA THR A 405 -14.07 -1.14 17.35
C THR A 405 -13.83 0.36 17.19
N VAL A 406 -12.57 0.79 17.18
CA VAL A 406 -12.24 2.22 16.97
C VAL A 406 -12.78 2.76 15.65
N GLN A 407 -12.76 1.94 14.60
CA GLN A 407 -13.25 2.30 13.27
C GLN A 407 -14.78 2.47 13.25
N GLU A 408 -15.51 1.61 13.96
CA GLU A 408 -16.96 1.73 14.12
C GLU A 408 -17.35 2.96 14.93
N LEU A 409 -16.62 3.25 16.01
CA LEU A 409 -16.87 4.45 16.81
C LEU A 409 -16.63 5.73 15.99
N MET A 410 -15.52 5.80 15.23
CA MET A 410 -15.25 6.91 14.33
C MET A 410 -16.32 7.02 13.24
N GLY A 411 -16.71 5.91 12.63
CA GLY A 411 -17.73 5.86 11.59
C GLY A 411 -19.10 6.32 12.08
N CYS A 412 -19.55 5.84 13.26
CA CYS A 412 -20.88 6.15 13.78
C CYS A 412 -21.00 7.59 14.31
N LEU A 413 -19.91 8.19 14.77
CA LEU A 413 -19.82 9.61 15.12
C LEU A 413 -19.60 10.52 13.91
N GLY A 414 -19.32 9.95 12.74
CA GLY A 414 -19.10 10.71 11.51
C GLY A 414 -17.73 11.39 11.46
N VAL A 415 -16.68 10.80 12.00
CA VAL A 415 -15.31 11.36 12.01
C VAL A 415 -14.50 10.93 10.77
N THR A 416 -13.83 11.91 10.15
CA THR A 416 -12.66 11.83 9.25
C THR A 416 -11.66 10.76 9.61
N ARG A 417 -11.27 9.81 8.75
CA ARG A 417 -9.82 9.68 8.55
C ARG A 417 -9.47 10.58 7.39
N GLU A 418 -8.87 11.73 7.69
CA GLU A 418 -8.19 12.49 6.64
C GLU A 418 -6.97 11.64 6.27
N GLU A 419 -7.14 10.72 5.31
CA GLU A 419 -5.99 10.22 4.58
C GLU A 419 -5.31 11.46 4.00
N GLY A 420 -4.06 11.67 4.42
CA GLY A 420 -3.32 12.88 4.13
C GLY A 420 -3.42 13.26 2.66
N LYS A 421 -4.27 14.26 2.38
CA LYS A 421 -3.85 15.36 1.52
C LYS A 421 -2.65 15.98 2.23
N ALA A 422 -1.48 15.38 2.02
CA ALA A 422 -0.21 16.04 2.23
C ALA A 422 -0.19 17.27 1.29
N ASN A 423 -0.70 18.37 1.85
CA ASN A 423 -0.41 19.76 1.58
C ASN A 423 0.18 20.08 0.20
N THR A 424 -0.69 20.09 -0.82
CA THR A 424 -0.55 21.05 -1.91
C THR A 424 -1.25 22.35 -1.50
N ARG A 425 -0.58 23.17 -0.70
CA ARG A 425 -0.76 24.64 -0.64
C ARG A 425 0.30 25.30 0.26
N LYS A 426 1.36 25.78 -0.41
CA LYS A 426 2.13 27.01 -0.15
C LYS A 426 2.27 27.52 1.31
N ARG A 427 3.57 27.60 1.68
CA ARG A 427 4.31 28.76 2.25
C ARG A 427 4.68 28.80 3.75
N HIS A 428 6.01 28.79 3.93
CA HIS A 428 6.88 29.40 4.95
C HIS A 428 7.13 28.68 6.30
N THR A 429 8.44 28.48 6.53
CA THR A 429 9.23 27.78 7.56
C THR A 429 9.63 28.73 8.74
N PRO A 430 10.53 28.37 9.70
CA PRO A 430 10.34 27.50 10.88
C PRO A 430 11.06 28.02 12.19
N ARG A 431 10.92 27.33 13.35
CA ARG A 431 11.86 27.19 14.52
C ARG A 431 11.07 26.81 15.79
N GLY A 432 11.46 25.95 16.73
CA GLY A 432 12.65 25.13 16.99
C GLY A 432 12.62 24.59 18.44
N ASN A 433 13.25 23.42 18.66
CA ASN A 433 13.72 22.78 19.91
C ASN A 433 12.70 22.22 20.94
N ALA A 434 12.98 21.16 21.72
CA ALA A 434 13.69 19.87 21.62
C ALA A 434 13.73 19.29 23.07
N GLU A 435 14.01 17.97 23.16
CA GLU A 435 14.47 17.19 24.33
C GLU A 435 13.39 16.63 25.28
N SER A 436 13.08 15.31 25.30
CA SER A 436 13.88 14.09 25.60
C SER A 436 14.15 13.94 27.10
N SER A 437 14.14 12.79 27.79
CA SER A 437 13.98 11.37 27.48
C SER A 437 14.11 10.61 28.82
N SER A 438 13.92 9.29 28.75
CA SER A 438 14.52 8.26 29.62
C SER A 438 13.66 7.76 30.81
N SER A 439 13.15 6.52 30.79
CA SER A 439 13.81 5.19 30.71
C SER A 439 14.29 4.70 32.08
N ASN A 440 13.72 3.59 32.57
CA ASN A 440 14.44 2.34 32.86
C ASN A 440 13.55 1.35 33.64
N ARG A 441 13.38 0.13 33.11
CA ARG A 441 13.97 -1.16 33.54
C ARG A 441 13.30 -1.78 34.79
N GLN A 442 12.54 -2.88 34.69
CA GLN A 442 12.91 -4.29 34.36
C GLN A 442 13.65 -4.97 35.55
N PRO A 443 13.84 -6.30 35.56
CA PRO A 443 12.93 -7.38 35.96
C PRO A 443 13.56 -8.27 37.05
N ARG A 444 12.95 -9.44 37.34
CA ARG A 444 13.52 -10.75 37.79
C ARG A 444 12.48 -11.42 38.72
N LYS A 445 12.34 -12.73 38.91
CA LYS A 445 12.86 -14.01 38.38
C LYS A 445 12.08 -15.07 39.18
N GLN A 446 11.64 -16.17 38.54
CA GLN A 446 12.06 -17.56 38.83
C GLN A 446 11.60 -18.15 40.16
N GLY A 447 10.79 -19.19 40.03
CA GLY A 447 10.45 -20.25 40.98
C GLY A 447 9.79 -21.34 40.16
#